data_AF-A0A166KVG2-F1
#
_entry.id   AF-A0A166KVG2-F1
#
_cell.length_a   1.000
_cell.length_b   1.000
_cell.length_c   1.000
_cell.angle_alpha   90.00
_cell.angle_beta   90.00
_cell.angle_gamma   90.00
#
_symmetry.space_group_name_H-M   'P 1'
#
loop_
_entity.id
_entity.type
_entity.pdbx_description
1 polymer ?
#
loop_
_entity_poly.entity_id
_entity_poly.type
_entity_poly.pdbx_seq_one_letter_code
_entity_poly.pdbx_strand_id
1 'polypeptide(L)'
;MTGSKLPVAVAHGEGRAPFASEDLRRSVDLQGPPAVRCVDDAGVPTEVYPLNPNGSPKGITGVQTVDGRVLALMPHPERVTTLQSNIWYLESTREGWGCTGPWFKLFQTLQEWIG
;
A
#
# COMPACT_ATOMS: atom_id res chain seq x y z
N MET A 1 3.77 -8.24 6.33
CA MET A 1 4.45 -7.20 5.54
C MET A 1 4.48 -5.83 6.24
N THR A 2 4.11 -5.76 7.53
CA THR A 2 4.11 -4.50 8.31
C THR A 2 5.51 -3.88 8.38
N GLY A 3 5.59 -2.56 8.19
CA GLY A 3 6.84 -1.79 8.24
C GLY A 3 7.65 -1.79 6.94
N SER A 4 7.27 -2.60 5.95
CA SER A 4 7.89 -2.56 4.62
C SER A 4 7.58 -1.26 3.88
N LYS A 5 8.58 -0.71 3.19
CA LYS A 5 8.46 0.47 2.32
C LYS A 5 8.82 0.02 0.91
N LEU A 6 7.82 -0.09 0.05
CA LEU A 6 7.94 -0.73 -1.25
C LEU A 6 7.32 0.18 -2.31
N PRO A 7 7.95 0.37 -3.49
CA PRO A 7 7.29 1.02 -4.60
C PRO A 7 6.12 0.15 -5.08
N VAL A 8 5.09 0.79 -5.63
CA VAL A 8 3.91 0.10 -6.16
C VAL A 8 3.35 0.88 -7.36
N ALA A 9 2.76 0.18 -8.32
CA ALA A 9 2.11 0.82 -9.44
C ALA A 9 0.89 1.63 -8.99
N VAL A 10 0.77 2.87 -9.45
CA VAL A 10 -0.37 3.76 -9.20
C VAL A 10 -0.91 4.25 -10.54
N ALA A 11 -2.21 4.10 -10.79
CA ALA A 11 -2.83 4.45 -12.05
C ALA A 11 -4.33 4.75 -11.88
N HIS A 12 -4.66 5.91 -11.30
CA HIS A 12 -6.05 6.30 -11.03
C HIS A 12 -6.27 7.81 -11.18
N GLY A 13 -7.49 8.22 -11.57
CA GLY A 13 -7.92 9.64 -11.58
C GLY A 13 -8.68 10.07 -10.32
N GLU A 14 -9.32 9.12 -9.62
CA GLU A 14 -10.25 9.40 -8.51
C GLU A 14 -9.84 8.68 -7.21
N GLY A 15 -8.53 8.52 -6.97
CA GLY A 15 -8.01 7.75 -5.84
C GLY A 15 -7.97 8.47 -4.49
N ARG A 16 -8.48 9.69 -4.39
CA ARG A 16 -8.40 10.49 -3.16
C ARG A 16 -9.41 9.97 -2.14
N ALA A 17 -8.97 9.57 -0.96
CA ALA A 17 -9.84 9.17 0.15
C ALA A 17 -10.66 10.36 0.67
N PRO A 18 -11.99 10.39 0.45
CA PRO A 18 -12.82 11.47 0.94
C PRO A 18 -13.30 11.15 2.36
N PHE A 19 -13.30 12.16 3.23
CA PHE A 19 -13.88 12.07 4.56
C PHE A 19 -14.90 13.18 4.73
N ALA A 20 -16.10 12.83 5.19
CA ALA A 20 -17.18 13.80 5.43
C ALA A 20 -16.85 14.76 6.59
N SER A 21 -16.01 14.33 7.53
CA SER A 21 -15.52 15.14 8.64
C SER A 21 -14.16 14.64 9.15
N GLU A 22 -13.47 15.51 9.88
CA GLU A 22 -12.23 15.15 10.58
C GLU A 22 -12.46 14.08 11.67
N ASP A 23 -13.62 14.06 12.30
CA ASP A 23 -13.98 13.02 13.28
C ASP A 23 -14.11 11.64 12.63
N LEU A 24 -14.72 11.56 11.45
CA LEU A 24 -14.78 10.32 10.69
C LEU A 24 -13.38 9.86 10.28
N ARG A 25 -12.54 10.79 9.82
CA ARG A 25 -11.13 10.51 9.50
C ARG A 25 -10.36 9.96 10.72
N ARG A 26 -10.57 10.54 11.91
CA ARG A 26 -9.97 10.06 13.17
C ARG A 26 -10.50 8.70 13.59
N SER A 27 -11.79 8.43 13.36
CA SER A 27 -12.39 7.13 13.68
C SER A 27 -11.73 5.97 12.93
N VAL A 28 -11.26 6.21 11.70
CA VAL A 28 -10.48 5.22 10.94
C VAL A 28 -9.15 4.92 11.63
N ASP A 29 -8.42 5.95 12.11
CA ASP A 29 -7.19 5.75 12.87
C ASP A 29 -7.45 4.99 14.20
N LEU A 30 -8.63 5.16 14.82
CA LEU A 30 -9.01 4.48 16.07
C LEU A 30 -9.36 2.99 15.89
N GLN A 31 -9.85 2.61 14.72
CA GLN A 31 -10.12 1.20 14.39
C GLN A 31 -8.84 0.42 14.06
N GLY A 32 -7.72 1.13 13.91
CA GLY A 32 -6.41 0.58 13.62
C GLY A 32 -5.67 1.44 12.60
N PRO A 33 -4.34 1.29 12.47
CA PRO A 33 -3.63 1.98 11.41
C PRO A 33 -4.14 1.52 10.03
N PRO A 34 -4.34 2.44 9.07
CA PRO A 34 -4.52 2.12 7.66
C PRO A 34 -3.48 1.10 7.19
N ALA A 35 -3.92 0.13 6.41
CA ALA A 35 -3.08 -0.99 5.97
C ALA A 35 -1.92 -0.51 5.09
N VAL A 36 -2.14 0.53 4.27
CA VAL A 36 -1.13 1.08 3.36
C VAL A 36 -1.18 2.61 3.38
N ARG A 37 0.01 3.24 3.46
CA ARG A 37 0.20 4.69 3.37
C ARG A 37 1.23 5.05 2.30
N CYS A 38 0.98 6.15 1.59
CA CYS A 38 1.99 6.89 0.85
C CYS A 38 2.95 7.55 1.85
N VAL A 39 4.26 7.40 1.60
CA VAL A 39 5.33 7.91 2.45
C VAL A 39 6.36 8.66 1.62
N ASP A 40 7.08 9.56 2.26
CA ASP A 40 8.26 10.20 1.67
C ASP A 40 9.51 9.29 1.71
N ASP A 41 10.65 9.82 1.27
CA ASP A 41 11.92 9.10 1.22
C ASP A 41 12.46 8.72 2.62
N ALA A 42 12.02 9.41 3.67
CA ALA A 42 12.32 9.03 5.06
C ALA A 42 11.37 7.93 5.58
N GLY A 43 10.32 7.62 4.84
CA GLY A 43 9.27 6.67 5.22
C GLY A 43 8.23 7.27 6.16
N VAL A 44 8.10 8.59 6.18
CA VAL A 44 7.08 9.31 6.96
C VAL A 44 5.84 9.48 6.08
N PRO A 45 4.62 9.23 6.59
CA PRO A 45 3.39 9.46 5.83
C PRO A 45 3.30 10.89 5.31
N THR A 46 2.95 11.05 4.04
CA THR A 46 2.97 12.36 3.37
C THR A 46 1.67 12.64 2.61
N GLU A 47 1.35 13.93 2.49
CA GLU A 47 0.26 14.47 1.68
C GLU A 47 0.79 15.26 0.47
N VAL A 48 2.12 15.32 0.32
CA VAL A 48 2.80 16.12 -0.70
C VAL A 48 2.79 15.41 -2.05
N TYR A 49 2.29 16.07 -3.09
CA TYR A 49 2.39 15.61 -4.47
C TYR A 49 3.84 15.74 -5.00
N PRO A 50 4.40 14.77 -5.75
CA PRO A 50 3.77 13.53 -6.24
C PRO A 50 3.92 12.30 -5.34
N LEU A 51 4.61 12.42 -4.19
CA LEU A 51 4.86 11.30 -3.25
C LEU A 51 3.54 10.69 -2.73
N ASN A 52 2.54 11.54 -2.53
CA ASN A 52 1.13 11.16 -2.43
C ASN A 52 0.40 11.63 -3.70
N PRO A 53 0.13 10.74 -4.66
CA PRO A 53 -0.35 11.12 -5.98
C PRO A 53 -1.82 11.54 -6.01
N ASN A 54 -2.61 11.22 -4.97
CA ASN A 54 -4.04 11.52 -4.92
C ASN A 54 -4.41 12.53 -3.81
N GLY A 55 -3.45 12.98 -2.99
CA GLY A 55 -3.71 13.94 -1.92
C GLY A 55 -4.61 13.39 -0.81
N SER A 56 -4.59 12.07 -0.58
CA SER A 56 -5.35 11.46 0.51
C SER A 56 -4.77 11.87 1.87
N PRO A 57 -5.62 12.24 2.86
CA PRO A 57 -5.15 12.63 4.19
C PRO A 57 -4.27 11.57 4.84
N LYS A 58 -3.20 12.00 5.52
CA LYS A 58 -2.18 11.15 6.16
C LYS A 58 -1.61 10.05 5.24
N GLY A 59 -1.61 10.27 3.93
CA GLY A 59 -1.13 9.30 2.95
C GLY A 59 -2.01 8.06 2.78
N ILE A 60 -3.26 8.04 3.26
CA ILE A 60 -4.09 6.81 3.24
C ILE A 60 -4.30 6.34 1.79
N THR A 61 -3.92 5.10 1.49
CA THR A 61 -4.12 4.50 0.16
C THR A 61 -4.58 3.04 0.21
N GLY A 62 -4.70 2.48 1.42
CA GLY A 62 -5.23 1.16 1.68
C GLY A 62 -5.84 1.03 3.06
N VAL A 63 -7.02 0.41 3.14
CA VAL A 63 -7.78 0.18 4.39
C VAL A 63 -8.24 -1.26 4.46
N GLN A 64 -8.42 -1.76 5.68
CA GLN A 64 -8.92 -3.12 5.92
C GLN A 64 -10.05 -3.11 6.95
N THR A 65 -10.89 -4.14 6.92
CA THR A 65 -11.89 -4.37 7.98
C THR A 65 -11.21 -4.70 9.31
N VAL A 66 -11.91 -4.47 10.41
CA VAL A 66 -11.40 -4.73 11.78
C VAL A 66 -11.02 -6.20 11.98
N ASP A 67 -11.74 -7.11 11.33
CA ASP A 67 -11.44 -8.55 11.34
C ASP A 67 -10.33 -8.98 10.36
N GLY A 68 -9.78 -8.04 9.59
CA GLY A 68 -8.68 -8.24 8.66
C GLY A 68 -9.02 -9.05 7.40
N ARG A 69 -10.29 -9.39 7.16
CA ARG A 69 -10.70 -10.28 6.05
C ARG A 69 -10.83 -9.57 4.72
N VAL A 70 -11.08 -8.27 4.74
CA VAL A 70 -11.24 -7.47 3.52
C VAL A 70 -10.20 -6.36 3.53
N LEU A 71 -9.39 -6.30 2.47
CA LEU A 71 -8.41 -5.25 2.21
C LEU A 71 -8.81 -4.53 0.91
N ALA A 72 -9.01 -3.21 1.00
CA ALA A 72 -9.26 -2.34 -0.15
C ALA A 72 -8.03 -1.47 -0.40
N LEU A 73 -7.58 -1.40 -1.65
CA LEU A 73 -6.38 -0.70 -2.08
C LEU A 73 -6.68 0.15 -3.32
N MET A 74 -6.07 1.33 -3.38
CA MET A 74 -5.97 2.13 -4.61
C MET A 74 -4.75 1.79 -5.48
N PRO A 75 -3.57 1.46 -4.93
CA PRO A 75 -2.45 0.98 -5.72
C PRO A 75 -2.71 -0.39 -6.32
N HIS A 76 -1.93 -0.75 -7.33
CA HIS A 76 -2.03 -1.99 -8.10
C HIS A 76 -0.89 -2.97 -7.77
N PRO A 77 -0.91 -3.66 -6.61
CA PRO A 77 0.12 -4.65 -6.27
C PRO A 77 0.17 -5.82 -7.27
N GLU A 78 -0.95 -6.15 -7.92
CA GLU A 78 -1.05 -7.20 -8.93
C GLU A 78 -0.18 -6.92 -10.17
N ARG A 79 -0.02 -5.64 -10.53
CA ARG A 79 0.80 -5.21 -11.67
C ARG A 79 2.31 -5.30 -11.43
N VAL A 80 2.73 -5.54 -10.18
CA VAL A 80 4.13 -5.55 -9.75
C VAL A 80 4.49 -6.82 -8.96
N THR A 81 3.82 -7.92 -9.27
CA THR A 81 4.02 -9.25 -8.66
C THR A 81 5.25 -9.98 -9.17
N THR A 82 5.82 -9.59 -10.31
CA THR A 82 7.10 -10.13 -10.82
C THR A 82 8.19 -9.10 -10.66
N LEU A 83 9.44 -9.54 -10.52
CA LEU A 83 10.57 -8.63 -10.41
C LEU A 83 10.68 -7.74 -11.66
N GLN A 84 10.44 -8.30 -12.85
CA GLN A 84 10.54 -7.61 -14.14
C GLN A 84 9.46 -6.54 -14.34
N SER A 85 8.30 -6.67 -13.71
CA SER A 85 7.23 -5.68 -13.82
C SER A 85 7.44 -4.44 -12.92
N ASN A 86 8.46 -4.45 -12.05
CA ASN A 86 8.81 -3.29 -11.24
C ASN A 86 9.71 -2.34 -12.04
N ILE A 87 9.32 -1.06 -12.14
CA ILE A 87 10.08 -0.02 -12.86
C ILE A 87 11.44 0.24 -12.19
N TRP A 88 11.51 0.05 -10.87
CA TRP A 88 12.74 0.20 -10.09
C TRP A 88 12.72 -0.72 -8.86
N TYR A 89 13.88 -1.25 -8.52
CA TYR A 89 14.16 -1.98 -7.29
C TYR A 89 15.67 -1.92 -6.99
N LEU A 90 16.06 -2.22 -5.75
CA LEU A 90 17.47 -2.31 -5.38
C LEU A 90 18.06 -3.65 -5.83
N GLU A 91 19.25 -3.65 -6.42
CA GLU A 91 19.90 -4.90 -6.82
C GLU A 91 20.11 -5.84 -5.62
N SER A 92 20.36 -5.28 -4.43
CA SER A 92 20.46 -6.06 -3.18
C SER A 92 19.18 -6.80 -2.78
N THR A 93 18.01 -6.37 -3.28
CA THR A 93 16.73 -7.07 -3.01
C THR A 93 16.45 -8.20 -4.01
N ARG A 94 17.21 -8.27 -5.12
CA ARG A 94 16.99 -9.25 -6.19
C ARG A 94 17.12 -10.69 -5.73
N GLU A 95 18.17 -10.99 -4.97
CA GLU A 95 18.44 -12.35 -4.49
C GLU A 95 17.33 -12.84 -3.56
N GLY A 96 16.83 -11.96 -2.67
CA GLY A 96 15.76 -12.28 -1.74
C GLY A 96 14.37 -12.43 -2.38
N TRP A 97 14.11 -11.73 -3.48
CA TRP A 97 12.81 -11.79 -4.18
C TRP A 97 12.79 -12.81 -5.34
N GLY A 98 13.96 -13.21 -5.83
CA GLY A 98 14.09 -14.12 -6.97
C GLY A 98 13.44 -13.53 -8.23
N CYS A 99 12.57 -14.32 -8.89
CA CYS A 99 11.79 -13.84 -10.05
C CYS A 99 10.49 -13.13 -9.64
N THR A 100 10.13 -13.16 -8.37
CA THR A 100 8.89 -12.54 -7.85
C THR A 100 9.16 -11.11 -7.41
N GLY A 101 8.14 -10.27 -7.39
CA GLY A 101 8.17 -8.93 -6.80
C GLY A 101 7.71 -8.99 -5.35
N PRO A 102 7.96 -7.93 -4.56
CA PRO A 102 7.67 -7.94 -3.13
C PRO A 102 6.17 -8.04 -2.82
N TRP A 103 5.33 -7.57 -3.75
CA TRP A 103 3.88 -7.63 -3.65
C TRP A 103 3.30 -9.02 -3.90
N PHE A 104 4.09 -9.96 -4.43
CA PHE A 104 3.64 -11.35 -4.55
C PHE A 104 3.32 -11.98 -3.20
N LYS A 105 4.01 -11.55 -2.12
CA LYS A 105 3.75 -12.05 -0.76
C LYS A 105 2.32 -11.81 -0.29
N LEU A 106 1.64 -10.76 -0.79
CA LEU A 106 0.23 -10.50 -0.47
C LEU A 106 -0.66 -11.68 -0.88
N PHE A 107 -0.42 -12.24 -2.07
CA PHE A 107 -1.18 -13.36 -2.63
C PHE A 107 -0.77 -14.69 -1.99
N GLN A 108 0.52 -14.87 -1.68
CA GLN A 108 0.98 -16.02 -0.91
C GLN A 108 0.35 -16.06 0.49
N THR A 109 0.26 -14.93 1.18
CA THR A 109 -0.41 -14.85 2.48
C THR A 109 -1.90 -15.18 2.39
N LEU A 110 -2.58 -14.78 1.31
CA LEU A 110 -3.96 -15.18 1.07
C LEU A 110 -4.08 -16.70 0.87
N GLN A 111 -3.18 -17.30 0.08
CA GLN A 111 -3.16 -18.76 -0.11
C GLN A 111 -2.88 -19.49 1.21
N GLU A 112 -1.85 -19.08 1.95
CA GLU A 112 -1.50 -19.62 3.27
C GLU A 112 -2.67 -19.55 4.26
N TRP A 113 -3.52 -18.52 4.16
CA TRP A 113 -4.69 -18.34 5.02
C TRP A 113 -5.85 -19.29 4.67
N ILE A 114 -6.01 -19.64 3.39
CA ILE A 114 -7.08 -20.54 2.93
C ILE A 114 -6.70 -22.01 3.18
N GLY A 115 -5.41 -22.36 3.06
CA GLY A 115 -4.88 -23.73 3.13
C GLY A 115 -4.56 -24.30 1.75
#